data_AF-A0A5K0YKT3-F1
#
_entry.id   AF-A0A5K0YKT3-F1
#
_cell.length_a   1.000
_cell.length_b   1.000
_cell.length_c   1.000
_cell.angle_alpha   90.00
_cell.angle_beta   90.00
_cell.angle_gamma   90.00
#
_symmetry.space_group_name_H-M   'P 1'
#
loop_
_entity.id
_entity.type
_entity.pdbx_description
1 polymer ?
#
loop_
_entity_poly.entity_id
_entity_poly.type
_entity_poly.pdbx_seq_one_letter_code
_entity_poly.pdbx_strand_id
1 'polypeptide(L)'
;ERLQSNLARFVVIVWVFVVLILTSSYTASLTSILTFQQLRPTVTSIQSLIRNGDYIGYLEGSFVPSLLERMNVDKSKLREYSTAEQYKEGLTRGSSGGGVSAIVDEIPYIKLFLAKYCTGFSMVGPTYKNGGFGF
;
A
#
# COMPACT_ATOMS: atom_id res chain seq x y z
N GLU A 1 -27.76 57.55 -6.17
CA GLU A 1 -27.63 56.15 -5.68
C GLU A 1 -26.78 55.28 -6.62
N ARG A 2 -25.43 55.37 -6.57
CA ARG A 2 -24.54 54.49 -7.36
C ARG A 2 -23.49 53.75 -6.51
N LEU A 3 -23.21 54.24 -5.31
CA LEU A 3 -22.19 53.67 -4.41
C LEU A 3 -22.67 52.38 -3.69
N GLN A 4 -23.96 52.27 -3.35
CA GLN A 4 -24.51 51.05 -2.73
C GLN A 4 -24.48 49.84 -3.68
N SER A 5 -24.72 50.05 -4.97
CA SER A 5 -24.70 48.98 -5.98
C SER A 5 -23.29 48.39 -6.17
N ASN A 6 -22.25 49.23 -6.16
CA ASN A 6 -20.87 48.78 -6.32
C ASN A 6 -20.35 47.99 -5.09
N LEU A 7 -20.69 48.44 -3.88
CA LEU A 7 -20.37 47.72 -2.64
C LEU A 7 -21.11 46.38 -2.57
N ALA A 8 -22.40 46.36 -2.89
CA ALA A 8 -23.18 45.12 -2.95
C ALA A 8 -22.60 44.14 -3.98
N ARG A 9 -22.17 44.63 -5.16
CA ARG A 9 -21.54 43.80 -6.19
C ARG A 9 -20.21 43.21 -5.73
N PHE A 10 -19.41 43.95 -4.98
CA PHE A 10 -18.16 43.44 -4.40
C PHE A 10 -18.42 42.31 -3.40
N VAL A 11 -19.41 42.46 -2.52
CA VAL A 11 -19.81 41.44 -1.56
C VAL A 11 -20.28 40.16 -2.25
N VAL A 12 -21.07 40.28 -3.32
CA VAL A 12 -21.52 39.12 -4.12
C VAL A 12 -20.35 38.40 -4.77
N ILE A 13 -19.37 39.13 -5.32
CA ILE A 13 -18.18 38.53 -5.92
C ILE A 13 -17.39 37.74 -4.87
N VAL A 14 -17.10 38.34 -3.72
CA VAL A 14 -16.40 37.67 -2.61
C VAL A 14 -17.17 36.44 -2.13
N TRP A 15 -18.50 36.54 -2.00
CA TRP A 15 -19.36 35.42 -1.61
C TRP A 15 -19.30 34.26 -2.61
N VAL A 16 -19.36 34.54 -3.92
CA VAL A 16 -19.21 33.53 -4.97
C VAL A 16 -17.85 32.84 -4.88
N PHE A 17 -16.76 33.60 -4.65
CA PHE A 17 -15.43 33.02 -4.45
C PHE A 17 -15.38 32.08 -3.24
N VAL A 18 -16.00 32.45 -2.11
CA VAL A 18 -16.04 31.60 -0.91
C VAL A 18 -16.82 30.29 -1.18
N VAL A 19 -17.97 30.37 -1.84
CA VAL A 19 -18.78 29.20 -2.22
C VAL A 19 -17.99 28.28 -3.16
N LEU A 20 -17.24 28.85 -4.11
CA LEU A 20 -16.43 28.12 -5.08
C LEU A 20 -15.22 27.43 -4.41
N ILE A 21 -14.58 28.08 -3.44
CA ILE A 21 -13.49 27.47 -2.66
C ILE A 21 -14.02 26.31 -1.81
N LEU A 22 -15.20 26.46 -1.18
CA LEU A 22 -15.82 25.39 -0.40
C LEU A 22 -16.20 24.18 -1.26
N THR A 23 -16.81 24.41 -2.42
CA THR A 23 -17.14 23.32 -3.36
C THR A 23 -15.89 22.65 -3.90
N SER A 24 -14.86 23.41 -4.29
CA SER A 24 -13.58 22.84 -4.73
C SER A 24 -12.88 22.05 -3.63
N SER A 25 -12.93 22.51 -2.38
CA SER A 25 -12.34 21.81 -1.23
C SER A 25 -13.11 20.54 -0.88
N TYR A 26 -14.44 20.55 -1.01
CA TYR A 26 -15.28 19.37 -0.83
C TYR A 26 -15.07 18.35 -1.95
N THR A 27 -15.01 18.79 -3.20
CA THR A 27 -14.67 17.94 -4.35
C THR A 27 -13.23 17.41 -4.25
N ALA A 28 -12.27 18.19 -3.77
CA ALA A 28 -10.89 17.75 -3.56
C ALA A 28 -10.79 16.73 -2.41
N SER A 29 -11.49 16.97 -1.30
CA SER A 29 -11.54 16.04 -0.17
C SER A 29 -12.23 14.73 -0.54
N LEU A 30 -13.33 14.80 -1.32
CA LEU A 30 -14.05 13.63 -1.81
C LEU A 30 -13.21 12.83 -2.82
N THR A 31 -12.54 13.52 -3.75
CA THR A 31 -11.60 12.89 -4.69
C THR A 31 -10.44 12.23 -3.94
N SER A 32 -9.90 12.87 -2.90
CA SER A 32 -8.85 12.29 -2.04
C SER A 32 -9.32 11.00 -1.35
N ILE A 33 -10.54 10.98 -0.81
CA ILE A 33 -11.14 9.79 -0.18
C ILE A 33 -11.37 8.66 -1.21
N LEU A 34 -11.86 8.99 -2.42
CA LEU A 34 -12.07 8.03 -3.50
C LEU A 34 -10.74 7.42 -3.99
N THR A 35 -9.68 8.24 -4.08
CA THR A 35 -8.36 7.76 -4.48
C THR A 35 -7.72 6.87 -3.39
N PHE A 36 -8.04 7.12 -2.11
CA PHE A 36 -7.54 6.33 -0.99
C PHE A 36 -8.24 4.96 -0.86
N GLN A 37 -9.52 4.86 -1.24
CA GLN A 37 -10.27 3.61 -1.16
C GLN A 37 -9.93 2.58 -2.24
N GLN A 38 -9.34 3.00 -3.36
CA GLN A 38 -8.99 2.11 -4.47
C GLN A 38 -7.72 1.27 -4.22
N LEU A 39 -6.97 1.62 -3.17
CA LEU A 39 -5.78 0.93 -2.70
C LEU A 39 -6.07 0.08 -1.47
N ARG A 40 -7.26 -0.53 -1.34
CA ARG A 40 -7.48 -1.53 -0.27
C ARG A 40 -6.52 -2.69 -0.50
N PRO A 41 -5.45 -2.82 0.29
CA PRO A 41 -4.51 -3.88 0.07
C PRO A 41 -5.17 -5.18 0.56
N THR A 42 -5.07 -6.24 -0.25
CA THR A 42 -5.58 -7.58 0.11
C THR A 42 -5.02 -8.08 1.44
N VAL A 43 -3.85 -7.55 1.85
CA VAL A 43 -3.18 -7.82 3.11
C VAL A 43 -2.82 -6.49 3.79
N THR A 44 -3.34 -6.24 4.98
CA THR A 44 -3.08 -4.99 5.71
C THR A 44 -1.97 -5.12 6.75
N SER A 45 -1.66 -6.34 7.22
CA SER A 45 -0.63 -6.58 8.23
C SER A 45 -0.16 -8.05 8.27
N ILE A 46 0.98 -8.31 8.91
CA ILE A 46 1.42 -9.68 9.23
C ILE A 46 0.40 -10.39 10.13
N GLN A 47 -0.24 -9.66 11.05
CA GLN A 47 -1.26 -10.25 11.92
C GLN A 47 -2.50 -10.75 11.15
N SER A 48 -2.90 -10.06 10.08
CA SER A 48 -3.98 -10.56 9.22
C SER A 48 -3.58 -11.86 8.50
N LEU A 49 -2.32 -12.00 8.08
CA LEU A 49 -1.82 -13.24 7.46
C LEU A 49 -1.83 -14.40 8.45
N ILE A 50 -1.39 -14.15 9.69
CA ILE A 50 -1.41 -15.15 10.78
C ILE A 50 -2.85 -15.59 11.05
N ARG A 51 -3.78 -14.63 11.23
CA ARG A 51 -5.18 -14.90 11.55
C ARG A 51 -5.90 -15.67 10.43
N ASN A 52 -5.56 -15.40 9.18
CA ASN A 52 -6.11 -16.10 8.03
C ASN A 52 -5.41 -17.45 7.76
N GLY A 53 -4.26 -17.71 8.40
CA GLY A 53 -3.45 -18.90 8.16
C GLY A 53 -2.80 -18.91 6.77
N ASP A 54 -2.52 -17.72 6.23
CA ASP A 54 -1.97 -17.54 4.89
C ASP A 54 -0.49 -17.89 4.80
N TYR A 55 -0.07 -18.38 3.62
CA TYR A 55 1.35 -18.61 3.35
C TYR A 55 2.08 -17.29 3.04
N ILE A 56 3.31 -17.16 3.56
CA ILE A 56 4.19 -16.00 3.38
C ILE A 56 5.46 -16.45 2.65
N GLY A 57 5.78 -15.78 1.56
CA GLY A 57 6.99 -16.00 0.78
C GLY A 57 8.18 -15.19 1.29
N TYR A 58 9.39 -15.70 1.12
CA TYR A 58 10.64 -15.00 1.45
C TYR A 58 11.79 -15.45 0.54
N LEU A 59 12.86 -14.65 0.48
CA LEU A 59 14.06 -14.98 -0.29
C LEU A 59 14.87 -16.09 0.38
N GLU A 60 15.25 -17.10 -0.39
CA GLU A 60 16.15 -18.17 0.07
C GLU A 60 17.45 -17.60 0.68
N GLY A 61 17.84 -18.12 1.84
CA GLY A 61 19.03 -17.64 2.56
C GLY A 61 18.89 -16.29 3.26
N SER A 62 17.71 -15.65 3.24
CA SER A 62 17.48 -14.40 3.96
C SER A 62 17.29 -14.61 5.46
N PHE A 63 17.45 -13.53 6.24
CA PHE A 63 17.15 -13.51 7.68
C PHE A 63 15.64 -13.42 7.97
N VAL A 64 14.82 -13.26 6.94
CA VAL A 64 13.37 -13.02 7.04
C VAL A 64 12.64 -14.12 7.84
N PRO A 65 12.92 -15.43 7.67
CA PRO A 65 12.25 -16.46 8.48
C PRO A 65 12.44 -16.26 9.98
N SER A 66 13.67 -15.96 10.38
CA SER A 66 14.02 -15.69 11.79
C SER A 66 13.28 -14.47 12.34
N LEU A 67 13.06 -13.45 11.50
CA LEU A 67 12.28 -12.27 11.86
C LEU A 67 10.79 -12.61 12.00
N LEU A 68 10.23 -13.35 11.04
CA LEU A 68 8.81 -13.74 11.04
C LEU A 68 8.48 -14.68 12.20
N GLU A 69 9.39 -15.58 12.59
CA GLU A 69 9.26 -16.41 13.79
C GLU A 69 9.12 -15.58 15.07
N ARG A 70 9.95 -14.53 15.22
CA ARG A 70 9.85 -13.60 16.37
C ARG A 70 8.53 -12.83 16.38
N MET A 71 7.88 -12.71 15.22
CA MET A 71 6.54 -12.13 15.05
C MET A 71 5.42 -13.15 15.18
N ASN A 72 5.72 -14.36 15.66
CA ASN A 72 4.77 -15.43 15.91
C ASN A 72 4.11 -15.99 14.63
N VAL A 73 4.82 -15.91 13.49
CA VAL A 73 4.45 -16.63 12.27
C VAL A 73 4.95 -18.07 12.37
N ASP A 74 4.07 -19.02 12.05
CA ASP A 74 4.41 -20.44 12.02
C ASP A 74 5.34 -20.77 10.85
N LYS A 75 6.42 -21.51 11.11
CA LYS A 75 7.37 -21.98 10.08
C LYS A 75 6.70 -22.75 8.96
N SER A 76 5.66 -23.53 9.26
CA SER A 76 4.91 -24.30 8.26
C SER A 76 4.16 -23.43 7.25
N LYS A 77 3.99 -22.14 7.55
CA LYS A 77 3.37 -21.14 6.68
C LYS A 77 4.36 -20.35 5.86
N LEU A 78 5.66 -20.61 6.03
CA LEU A 78 6.71 -19.93 5.26
C LEU A 78 7.05 -20.73 3.99
N ARG A 79 7.21 -20.03 2.88
CA ARG A 79 7.66 -20.61 1.60
C ARG A 79 8.88 -19.87 1.09
N GLU A 80 9.93 -20.61 0.82
CA GLU A 80 11.14 -20.06 0.22
C GLU A 80 10.99 -19.93 -1.28
N TYR A 81 11.63 -18.90 -1.83
CA TYR A 81 11.70 -18.63 -3.25
C TYR A 81 13.08 -18.02 -3.56
N SER A 82 13.60 -18.31 -4.75
CA SER A 82 14.96 -17.89 -5.14
C SER A 82 14.96 -16.85 -6.27
N THR A 83 13.83 -16.64 -6.96
CA THR A 83 13.75 -15.74 -8.13
C THR A 83 12.50 -14.86 -8.14
N ALA A 84 12.59 -13.72 -8.83
CA ALA A 84 11.48 -12.80 -9.03
C ALA A 84 10.31 -13.42 -9.82
N GLU A 85 10.59 -14.39 -10.69
CA GLU A 85 9.57 -15.14 -11.42
C GLU A 85 8.76 -16.03 -10.47
N GLN A 86 9.43 -16.70 -9.54
CA GLN A 86 8.77 -17.50 -8.52
C GLN A 86 7.92 -16.64 -7.57
N TYR A 87 8.40 -15.44 -7.25
CA TYR A 87 7.61 -14.46 -6.49
C TYR A 87 6.29 -14.14 -7.20
N LYS A 88 6.37 -13.82 -8.49
CA LYS A 88 5.20 -13.53 -9.31
C LYS A 88 4.25 -14.72 -9.34
N GLU A 89 4.75 -15.93 -9.60
CA GLU A 89 3.92 -17.14 -9.66
C GLU A 89 3.23 -17.40 -8.32
N GLY A 90 3.99 -17.35 -7.22
CA GLY A 90 3.48 -17.56 -5.86
C GLY A 90 2.38 -16.57 -5.49
N LEU A 91 2.60 -15.27 -5.75
CA LEU A 91 1.61 -14.23 -5.49
C LEU A 91 0.38 -14.34 -6.40
N THR A 92 0.57 -14.75 -7.67
CA THR A 92 -0.54 -14.92 -8.62
C THR A 92 -1.44 -16.09 -8.24
N ARG A 93 -0.86 -17.20 -7.77
CA ARG A 93 -1.61 -18.37 -7.30
C ARG A 93 -2.35 -18.09 -5.99
N GLY A 94 -1.79 -17.23 -5.14
CA GLY A 94 -2.32 -16.94 -3.82
C GLY A 94 -2.22 -18.13 -2.86
N SER A 95 -2.43 -17.89 -1.57
CA SER A 95 -2.36 -18.92 -0.52
C SER A 95 -3.33 -20.10 -0.77
N SER A 96 -4.56 -19.81 -1.23
CA SER A 96 -5.57 -20.82 -1.57
C SER A 96 -5.18 -21.72 -2.76
N GLY A 97 -4.36 -21.23 -3.69
CA GLY A 97 -3.89 -21.95 -4.87
C GLY A 97 -2.54 -22.66 -4.69
N GLY A 98 -2.09 -22.79 -3.43
CA GLY A 98 -0.79 -23.37 -3.09
C GLY A 98 0.40 -22.44 -3.34
N GLY A 99 0.15 -21.14 -3.53
CA GLY A 99 1.16 -20.08 -3.57
C GLY A 99 1.26 -19.35 -2.23
N VAL A 100 1.38 -18.02 -2.27
CA VAL A 100 1.51 -17.13 -1.10
C VAL A 100 0.61 -15.90 -1.22
N SER A 101 0.16 -15.37 -0.08
CA SER A 101 -0.63 -14.12 -0.05
C SER A 101 0.25 -12.87 0.05
N ALA A 102 1.50 -13.03 0.52
CA ALA A 102 2.45 -11.93 0.65
C ALA A 102 3.89 -12.44 0.53
N ILE A 103 4.80 -11.53 0.16
CA ILE A 103 6.24 -11.77 0.18
C ILE A 103 6.90 -10.74 1.07
N VAL A 104 7.81 -11.19 1.93
CA VAL A 104 8.61 -10.33 2.81
C VAL A 104 10.07 -10.46 2.39
N ASP A 105 10.68 -9.34 2.05
CA ASP A 105 12.04 -9.26 1.54
C ASP A 105 12.60 -7.84 1.75
N GLU A 106 13.88 -7.61 1.49
CA GLU A 106 14.43 -6.26 1.61
C GLU A 106 13.82 -5.29 0.57
N ILE A 107 13.60 -4.04 1.00
CA ILE A 107 12.99 -2.97 0.19
C ILE A 107 13.59 -2.82 -1.23
N PRO A 108 14.92 -2.81 -1.43
CA PRO A 108 15.46 -2.68 -2.78
C PRO A 108 15.06 -3.85 -3.71
N TYR A 109 14.96 -5.08 -3.20
CA TYR A 109 14.54 -6.24 -3.99
C TYR A 109 13.05 -6.16 -4.33
N ILE A 110 12.20 -5.77 -3.38
CA ILE A 110 10.76 -5.53 -3.66
C ILE A 110 10.58 -4.40 -4.67
N LYS A 111 11.35 -3.30 -4.56
CA LYS A 111 11.30 -2.21 -5.55
C LYS A 111 11.69 -2.69 -6.95
N LEU A 112 12.73 -3.51 -7.05
CA LEU A 112 13.16 -4.10 -8.32
C LEU A 112 12.07 -5.02 -8.89
N PHE A 113 11.44 -5.85 -8.05
CA PHE A 113 10.33 -6.71 -8.44
C PHE A 113 9.14 -5.90 -8.97
N LEU A 114 8.73 -4.83 -8.27
CA LEU A 114 7.62 -3.96 -8.70
C LEU A 114 7.95 -3.19 -9.98
N ALA A 115 9.22 -2.77 -10.17
CA ALA A 115 9.65 -2.15 -11.41
C ALA A 115 9.64 -3.13 -12.60
N LYS A 116 9.89 -4.42 -12.35
CA LYS A 116 9.80 -5.48 -13.37
C LYS A 116 8.36 -5.89 -13.67
N TYR A 117 7.48 -5.87 -12.67
CA TYR A 117 6.08 -6.25 -12.78
C TYR A 117 5.16 -5.10 -12.33
N CYS A 118 4.98 -4.12 -13.23
CA CYS A 118 4.31 -2.85 -12.93
C CYS A 118 2.83 -2.95 -12.54
N THR A 119 2.16 -4.08 -12.79
CA THR A 119 0.73 -4.25 -12.56
C THR A 119 0.43 -5.50 -11.74
N GLY A 120 -0.59 -5.41 -10.87
CA GLY A 120 -1.09 -6.54 -10.08
C GLY A 120 -0.42 -6.73 -8.70
N PHE A 121 0.66 -6.01 -8.41
CA PHE A 121 1.39 -6.11 -7.15
C PHE A 121 1.61 -4.74 -6.52
N SER A 122 1.65 -4.70 -5.19
CA SER A 122 1.94 -3.48 -4.44
C SER A 122 2.66 -3.83 -3.14
N MET A 123 3.47 -2.90 -2.65
CA MET A 123 4.05 -2.98 -1.32
C MET A 123 3.00 -2.55 -0.29
N VAL A 124 2.78 -3.36 0.73
CA VAL A 124 1.72 -3.16 1.74
C VAL A 124 2.25 -3.40 3.15
N GLY A 125 1.61 -2.75 4.13
CA GLY A 125 1.98 -2.88 5.54
C GLY A 125 3.15 -2.00 5.96
N PRO A 126 3.50 -2.03 7.26
CA PRO A 126 4.63 -1.26 7.80
C PRO A 126 5.96 -1.84 7.32
N THR A 127 6.97 -0.97 7.16
CA THR A 127 8.35 -1.38 6.91
C THR A 127 9.04 -1.69 8.23
N TYR A 128 9.59 -2.91 8.36
CA TYR A 128 10.36 -3.31 9.53
C TYR A 128 11.82 -2.90 9.35
N LYS A 129 12.30 -1.95 10.16
CA LYS A 129 13.71 -1.52 10.11
C LYS A 129 14.59 -2.56 10.78
N ASN A 130 15.29 -3.35 9.97
CA ASN A 130 16.32 -4.28 10.43
C ASN A 130 17.63 -3.97 9.69
N GLY A 131 18.47 -3.13 10.28
CA GLY A 131 19.78 -2.78 9.72
C GLY A 131 19.71 -2.16 8.31
N GLY A 132 20.86 -2.03 7.66
CA GLY A 132 20.98 -1.60 6.28
C GLY A 132 22.23 -2.22 5.64
N PHE A 133 22.30 -2.19 4.32
CA PHE A 133 23.50 -2.62 3.60
C PHE A 133 24.67 -1.68 3.93
N GLY A 134 25.83 -2.25 4.25
CA GLY A 134 27.10 -1.54 4.38
C GLY A 134 28.11 -2.12 3.39
N PHE A 135 28.94 -1.27 2.80
CA PHE A 135 30.02 -1.63 1.88
C PHE A 135 31.35 -1.13 2.42
#